data_AF-A0A6I7YHQ5-F1
#
_entry.id   AF-A0A6I7YHQ5-F1
#
_cell.length_a   1.000
_cell.length_b   1.000
_cell.length_c   1.000
_cell.angle_alpha   90.00
_cell.angle_beta   90.00
_cell.angle_gamma   90.00
#
_symmetry.space_group_name_H-M   'P 1'
#
loop_
_entity.id
_entity.type
_entity.pdbx_description
1 polymer ?
#
loop_
_entity_poly.entity_id
_entity_poly.type
_entity_poly.pdbx_seq_one_letter_code
_entity_poly.pdbx_strand_id
1 'polypeptide(L)'
;MTTGFLVNPDLTRRKIEFELEHANQFLGGATEDRVSVVFQDDGSTYAALFNPQAKAVGAEPNPVASLARNAADTGNSAFLQDPIRAISGPVIFVEADGESDNFDAVIDAVENGIRAVRNYREDFPEEYNLWRAAVINSDKSF
;
A
#
# COMPACT_ATOMS: atom_id res chain seq x y z
N MET A 1 -0.36 -21.77 -2.03
CA MET A 1 -1.04 -21.04 -0.94
C MET A 1 -0.09 -20.03 -0.33
N THR A 2 -0.44 -18.75 -0.46
CA THR A 2 0.33 -17.60 0.02
C THR A 2 -0.46 -16.93 1.14
N THR A 3 0.26 -16.49 2.16
CA THR A 3 -0.32 -15.67 3.23
C THR A 3 -0.11 -14.20 2.89
N GLY A 4 -1.15 -13.39 3.02
CA GLY A 4 -1.08 -11.95 2.77
C GLY A 4 -1.81 -11.13 3.82
N PHE A 5 -1.43 -9.85 3.89
CA PHE A 5 -2.03 -8.88 4.81
C PHE A 5 -2.75 -7.85 3.97
N LEU A 6 -4.07 -8.00 3.90
CA LEU A 6 -4.94 -7.10 3.15
C LEU A 6 -5.11 -5.81 3.94
N VAL A 7 -4.78 -4.68 3.32
CA VAL A 7 -4.93 -3.34 3.90
C VAL A 7 -5.73 -2.48 2.93
N ASN A 8 -6.80 -1.88 3.45
CA ASN A 8 -7.67 -0.98 2.70
C ASN A 8 -7.25 0.49 2.87
N PRO A 9 -7.71 1.39 1.97
CA PRO A 9 -7.46 2.83 2.06
C PRO A 9 -7.90 3.48 3.39
N ASP A 10 -8.91 2.92 4.05
CA ASP A 10 -9.41 3.38 5.35
C ASP A 10 -8.61 2.86 6.55
N LEU A 11 -7.50 2.15 6.31
CA LEU A 11 -6.63 1.48 7.29
C LEU A 11 -7.24 0.24 7.95
N THR A 12 -8.42 -0.22 7.52
CA THR A 12 -8.91 -1.55 7.91
C THR A 12 -8.02 -2.61 7.28
N ARG A 13 -7.79 -3.70 8.03
CA ARG A 13 -6.84 -4.74 7.63
C ARG A 13 -7.17 -6.09 8.21
N ARG A 14 -6.72 -7.14 7.52
CA ARG A 14 -6.83 -8.53 7.99
C ARG A 14 -5.81 -9.43 7.32
N LYS A 15 -5.43 -10.50 8.01
CA LYS A 15 -4.71 -11.64 7.42
C LYS A 15 -5.64 -12.40 6.48
N ILE A 16 -5.14 -12.79 5.32
CA ILE A 16 -5.82 -13.62 4.34
C ILE A 16 -4.89 -14.73 3.84
N GLU A 17 -5.48 -15.84 3.42
CA GLU A 17 -4.78 -16.91 2.72
C GLU A 17 -5.42 -17.03 1.33
N PHE A 18 -4.59 -17.10 0.29
CA PHE A 18 -5.05 -17.11 -1.09
C PHE A 18 -4.00 -17.77 -1.99
N GLU A 19 -4.40 -18.14 -3.19
CA GLU A 19 -3.46 -18.44 -4.27
C GLU A 19 -3.20 -17.14 -5.03
N LEU A 20 -1.94 -16.88 -5.43
CA LEU A 20 -1.57 -15.64 -6.14
C LEU A 20 -2.48 -15.36 -7.33
N GLU A 21 -2.83 -16.38 -8.11
CA GLU A 21 -3.76 -16.29 -9.26
C GLU A 21 -5.17 -15.77 -8.90
N HIS A 22 -5.54 -15.83 -7.63
CA HIS A 22 -6.83 -15.38 -7.09
C HIS A 22 -6.75 -14.07 -6.31
N ALA A 23 -5.59 -13.40 -6.23
CA ALA A 23 -5.46 -12.14 -5.45
C ALA A 23 -6.41 -11.04 -5.97
N ASN A 24 -6.66 -11.02 -7.28
CA ASN A 24 -7.62 -10.15 -7.95
C ASN A 24 -9.02 -10.10 -7.30
N GLN A 25 -9.46 -11.21 -6.67
CA GLN A 25 -10.76 -11.27 -5.97
C GLN A 25 -10.83 -10.31 -4.77
N PHE A 26 -9.69 -10.00 -4.17
CA PHE A 26 -9.57 -9.08 -3.03
C PHE A 26 -9.23 -7.64 -3.47
N LEU A 27 -8.55 -7.48 -4.61
CA LEU A 27 -8.08 -6.18 -5.10
C LEU A 27 -9.13 -5.43 -5.93
N GLY A 28 -10.22 -6.08 -6.34
CA GLY A 28 -11.33 -5.44 -7.03
C GLY A 28 -11.02 -5.09 -8.49
N GLY A 29 -10.59 -6.07 -9.28
CA GLY A 29 -10.28 -5.91 -10.70
C GLY A 29 -9.89 -7.22 -11.37
N ALA A 30 -9.63 -7.19 -12.67
CA ALA A 30 -9.14 -8.35 -13.44
C ALA A 30 -7.60 -8.37 -13.59
N THR A 31 -6.93 -7.27 -13.23
CA THR A 31 -5.48 -7.09 -13.34
C THR A 31 -4.89 -6.76 -11.98
N GLU A 32 -3.80 -7.46 -11.67
CA GLU A 32 -2.93 -7.19 -10.53
C GLU A 32 -1.57 -6.75 -11.04
N ASP A 33 -0.92 -5.87 -10.28
CA ASP A 33 0.47 -5.50 -10.45
C ASP A 33 1.21 -5.71 -9.12
N ARG A 34 2.51 -5.95 -9.21
CA ARG A 34 3.36 -6.27 -8.06
C ARG A 34 4.48 -5.25 -7.96
N VAL A 35 4.54 -4.55 -6.83
CA VAL A 35 5.59 -3.58 -6.56
C VAL A 35 6.36 -3.94 -5.29
N SER A 36 7.67 -3.70 -5.31
CA SER A 36 8.52 -3.81 -4.13
C SER A 36 8.25 -2.63 -3.18
N VAL A 37 8.13 -2.91 -1.89
CA VAL A 37 7.87 -1.91 -0.85
C VAL A 37 8.76 -2.12 0.36
N VAL A 38 9.07 -1.03 1.05
CA VAL A 38 9.95 -1.03 2.23
C VAL A 38 9.23 -0.31 3.36
N PHE A 39 9.26 -0.91 4.55
CA PHE A 39 8.62 -0.35 5.77
C PHE A 39 9.64 0.02 6.85
N GLN A 40 10.86 -0.52 6.78
CA GLN A 40 11.94 -0.30 7.75
C GLN A 40 13.27 -0.12 7.02
N ASP A 41 14.21 0.63 7.61
CA ASP A 41 15.57 0.83 7.10
C ASP A 41 16.50 -0.37 7.36
N ASP A 42 15.96 -1.51 7.81
CA ASP A 42 16.70 -2.73 8.14
C ASP A 42 17.14 -3.51 6.88
N GLY A 43 16.75 -3.05 5.69
CA GLY A 43 17.02 -3.68 4.40
C GLY A 43 16.02 -4.76 4.01
N SER A 44 14.99 -5.03 4.83
CA SER A 44 13.94 -5.99 4.53
C SER A 44 13.04 -5.43 3.42
N THR A 45 12.93 -6.20 2.33
CA THR A 45 12.11 -5.83 1.18
C THR A 45 10.87 -6.71 1.14
N TYR A 46 9.69 -6.10 1.00
CA TYR A 46 8.41 -6.79 0.90
C TYR A 46 7.79 -6.54 -0.48
N ALA A 47 6.71 -7.26 -0.80
CA ALA A 47 5.95 -7.01 -2.00
C ALA A 47 4.52 -6.57 -1.67
N ALA A 48 4.00 -5.64 -2.48
CA ALA A 48 2.62 -5.19 -2.45
C ALA A 48 1.93 -5.56 -3.76
N LEU A 49 0.83 -6.29 -3.66
CA LEU A 49 -0.07 -6.60 -4.77
C LEU A 49 -1.22 -5.60 -4.75
N PHE A 50 -1.49 -4.98 -5.89
CA PHE A 50 -2.54 -3.97 -6.02
C PHE A 50 -3.15 -3.99 -7.42
N ASN A 51 -4.35 -3.41 -7.57
CA ASN A 51 -4.94 -3.21 -8.88
C ASN A 51 -4.44 -1.88 -9.48
N PRO A 52 -3.62 -1.87 -10.55
CA PRO A 52 -3.08 -0.63 -11.13
C PRO A 52 -4.17 0.24 -11.76
N GLN A 53 -5.32 -0.33 -12.13
CA GLN A 53 -6.45 0.41 -12.68
C GLN A 53 -7.30 1.08 -11.60
N ALA A 54 -7.10 0.76 -10.31
CA ALA A 54 -7.88 1.32 -9.22
C ALA A 54 -7.84 2.86 -9.20
N LYS A 55 -6.67 3.43 -9.49
CA LYS A 55 -6.49 4.88 -9.57
C LYS A 55 -7.32 5.50 -10.71
N ALA A 56 -7.30 4.89 -11.89
CA ALA A 56 -8.03 5.36 -13.07
C ALA A 56 -9.56 5.33 -12.89
N VAL A 57 -10.08 4.42 -12.07
CA VAL A 57 -11.52 4.36 -11.72
C VAL A 57 -11.89 5.23 -10.50
N GLY A 58 -10.95 6.04 -10.00
CA GLY A 58 -11.19 6.96 -8.90
C GLY A 58 -11.22 6.31 -7.51
N ALA A 59 -10.60 5.14 -7.34
CA ALA A 59 -10.51 4.50 -6.03
C ALA A 59 -9.66 5.35 -5.06
N GLU A 60 -10.03 5.25 -3.79
CA GLU A 60 -9.32 5.92 -2.69
C GLU A 60 -7.84 5.53 -2.64
N PRO A 61 -6.93 6.49 -2.41
CA PRO A 61 -5.52 6.19 -2.28
C PRO A 61 -5.24 5.38 -1.00
N ASN A 62 -4.39 4.37 -1.10
CA ASN A 62 -3.89 3.61 0.02
C ASN A 62 -2.62 4.27 0.56
N PRO A 63 -2.68 5.03 1.67
CA PRO A 63 -1.53 5.77 2.17
C PRO A 63 -0.43 4.87 2.69
N VAL A 64 -0.74 3.68 3.20
CA VAL A 64 0.25 2.75 3.76
C VAL A 64 1.12 2.21 2.63
N ALA A 65 0.48 1.73 1.57
CA ALA A 65 1.18 1.25 0.39
C ALA A 65 1.95 2.37 -0.32
N SER A 66 1.36 3.57 -0.39
CA SER A 66 2.02 4.73 -1.00
C SER A 66 3.24 5.19 -0.20
N LEU A 67 3.16 5.18 1.13
CA LEU A 67 4.29 5.49 2.01
C LEU A 67 5.41 4.46 1.84
N ALA A 68 5.07 3.17 1.85
CA ALA A 68 6.04 2.09 1.74
C ALA A 68 6.72 2.03 0.37
N ARG A 69 5.99 2.36 -0.70
CA ARG A 69 6.56 2.54 -2.04
C ARG A 69 7.50 3.75 -2.08
N ASN A 70 7.10 4.89 -1.52
CA ASN A 70 7.93 6.08 -1.49
C ASN A 70 9.25 5.83 -0.72
N ALA A 71 9.17 5.13 0.41
CA ALA A 71 10.33 4.71 1.18
C ALA A 71 11.27 3.81 0.35
N ALA A 72 10.72 2.85 -0.40
CA ALA A 72 11.50 1.99 -1.29
C ALA A 72 12.19 2.77 -2.43
N ASP A 73 11.48 3.74 -3.04
CA ASP A 73 11.98 4.52 -4.17
C ASP A 73 13.04 5.57 -3.76
N THR A 74 12.94 6.10 -2.53
CA THR A 74 13.68 7.32 -2.14
C THR A 74 14.53 7.18 -0.89
N GLY A 75 14.36 6.10 -0.11
CA GLY A 75 14.95 5.96 1.23
C GLY A 75 14.36 6.93 2.26
N ASN A 76 13.26 7.62 1.93
CA ASN A 76 12.60 8.56 2.83
C ASN A 76 11.21 8.05 3.21
N SER A 77 11.09 7.57 4.45
CA SER A 77 9.84 7.07 5.04
C SER A 77 9.01 8.16 5.74
N ALA A 78 9.46 9.42 5.68
CA ALA A 78 8.93 10.45 6.58
C ALA A 78 7.55 10.99 6.17
N PHE A 79 7.18 11.00 4.87
CA PHE A 79 5.95 11.69 4.41
C PHE A 79 5.34 11.15 3.11
N LEU A 80 4.05 11.45 2.91
CA LEU A 80 3.31 11.25 1.66
C LEU A 80 3.58 12.42 0.70
N GLN A 81 4.47 12.24 -0.28
CA GLN A 81 4.91 13.35 -1.15
C GLN A 81 4.67 13.13 -2.64
N ASP A 82 4.56 11.88 -3.10
CA ASP A 82 4.38 11.57 -4.53
C ASP A 82 2.94 11.10 -4.83
N PRO A 83 2.01 12.03 -5.13
CA PRO A 83 0.64 11.68 -5.50
C PRO A 83 0.54 11.02 -6.88
N ILE A 84 1.56 11.17 -7.74
CA ILE A 84 1.57 10.58 -9.08
C ILE A 84 1.78 9.07 -8.98
N ARG A 85 2.73 8.64 -8.14
CA ARG A 85 3.07 7.23 -7.91
C ARG A 85 2.28 6.56 -6.78
N ALA A 86 1.35 7.29 -6.15
CA ALA A 86 0.50 6.73 -5.11
C ALA A 86 -0.27 5.49 -5.60
N ILE A 87 -0.40 4.51 -4.71
CA ILE A 87 -1.16 3.28 -4.95
C ILE A 87 -2.59 3.51 -4.45
N SER A 88 -3.59 3.21 -5.29
CA SER A 88 -5.01 3.31 -4.93
C SER A 88 -5.66 1.94 -4.77
N GLY A 89 -6.72 1.89 -3.95
CA GLY A 89 -7.51 0.69 -3.68
C GLY A 89 -6.94 -0.21 -2.59
N PRO A 90 -7.55 -1.39 -2.37
CA PRO A 90 -7.02 -2.40 -1.48
C PRO A 90 -5.64 -2.89 -1.94
N VAL A 91 -4.78 -3.22 -0.98
CA VAL A 91 -3.43 -3.74 -1.24
C VAL A 91 -3.18 -4.96 -0.37
N ILE A 92 -2.56 -5.99 -0.93
CA ILE A 92 -2.12 -7.17 -0.18
C ILE A 92 -0.61 -7.12 -0.04
N PHE A 93 -0.12 -7.08 1.19
CA PHE A 93 1.30 -7.23 1.49
C PHE A 93 1.68 -8.70 1.66
N VAL A 94 2.77 -9.10 1.01
CA VAL A 94 3.33 -10.46 1.03
C VAL A 94 4.85 -10.38 1.17
N GLU A 95 5.49 -11.49 1.56
CA GLU A 95 6.95 -11.60 1.51
C GLU A 95 7.47 -11.42 0.06
N ALA A 96 8.69 -10.91 -0.09
CA ALA A 96 9.29 -10.72 -1.42
C ALA A 96 9.44 -12.04 -2.20
N ASP A 97 9.70 -13.14 -1.51
CA ASP A 97 9.83 -14.45 -2.15
C ASP A 97 8.50 -15.20 -2.26
N GLY A 98 7.43 -14.68 -1.64
CA GLY A 98 6.09 -15.28 -1.65
C GLY A 98 5.96 -16.54 -0.78
N GLU A 99 7.05 -16.97 -0.15
CA GLU A 99 7.05 -17.96 0.92
C GLU A 99 6.56 -17.32 2.24
N SER A 100 6.23 -18.14 3.24
CA SER A 100 5.49 -17.70 4.43
C SER A 100 6.24 -17.94 5.73
N ASP A 101 7.57 -18.08 5.66
CA ASP A 101 8.37 -18.54 6.79
C ASP A 101 8.52 -17.46 7.87
N ASN A 102 8.34 -16.18 7.55
CA ASN A 102 8.41 -15.07 8.50
C ASN A 102 7.31 -14.01 8.27
N PHE A 103 6.08 -14.48 8.04
CA PHE A 103 4.98 -13.58 7.69
C PHE A 103 4.62 -12.61 8.82
N ASP A 104 4.91 -12.98 10.07
CA ASP A 104 4.69 -12.11 11.23
C ASP A 104 5.53 -10.82 11.15
N ALA A 105 6.75 -10.88 10.58
CA ALA A 105 7.55 -9.68 10.34
C ALA A 105 6.89 -8.73 9.31
N VAL A 106 6.23 -9.27 8.29
CA VAL A 106 5.42 -8.47 7.34
C VAL A 106 4.29 -7.77 8.07
N ILE A 107 3.56 -8.50 8.93
CA ILE A 107 2.46 -7.93 9.71
C ILE A 107 2.98 -6.79 10.58
N ASP A 108 4.03 -7.01 11.36
CA ASP A 108 4.60 -6.01 12.28
C ASP A 108 5.10 -4.77 11.53
N ALA A 109 5.72 -4.95 10.37
CA ALA A 109 6.19 -3.84 9.53
C ALA A 109 5.03 -3.01 8.98
N VAL A 110 3.99 -3.66 8.45
CA VAL A 110 2.78 -2.98 7.93
C VAL A 110 2.00 -2.31 9.07
N GLU A 111 1.93 -2.95 10.23
CA GLU A 111 1.35 -2.40 11.46
C GLU A 111 2.01 -1.08 11.88
N ASN A 112 3.34 -1.02 11.83
CA ASN A 112 4.09 0.20 12.07
C ASN A 112 3.81 1.27 11.01
N GLY A 113 3.75 0.89 9.73
CA GLY A 113 3.36 1.81 8.65
C GLY A 113 1.97 2.40 8.86
N ILE A 114 1.01 1.60 9.34
CA ILE A 114 -0.35 2.06 9.65
C ILE A 114 -0.38 3.02 10.84
N ARG A 115 0.41 2.76 11.89
CA ARG A 115 0.57 3.69 13.01
C ARG A 115 1.16 5.02 12.54
N ALA A 116 2.20 4.98 11.71
CA ALA A 116 2.82 6.17 11.15
C ALA A 116 1.82 7.00 10.32
N VAL A 117 1.07 6.35 9.43
CA VAL A 117 0.02 7.00 8.63
C VAL A 117 -1.10 7.56 9.50
N ARG A 118 -1.52 6.83 10.55
CA ARG A 118 -2.57 7.30 11.46
C ARG A 118 -2.13 8.58 12.17
N ASN A 119 -0.93 8.57 12.73
CA ASN A 119 -0.36 9.76 13.39
C ASN A 119 -0.23 10.91 12.39
N TYR A 120 0.27 10.66 11.17
CA TYR A 120 0.35 11.69 10.12
C TYR A 120 -1.02 12.31 9.78
N ARG A 121 -2.08 11.49 9.68
CA ARG A 121 -3.46 11.97 9.43
C ARG A 121 -3.99 12.84 10.58
N GLU A 122 -3.62 12.52 11.82
CA GLU A 122 -4.05 13.24 13.02
C GLU A 122 -3.27 14.56 13.20
N ASP A 123 -1.95 14.51 13.00
CA ASP A 123 -1.04 15.65 13.19
C ASP A 123 -1.08 16.63 12.01
N PHE A 124 -1.27 16.14 10.77
CA PHE A 124 -1.23 16.92 9.53
C PHE A 124 -2.46 16.68 8.63
N PRO A 125 -3.69 16.95 9.12
CA PRO A 125 -4.92 16.62 8.40
C PRO A 125 -5.08 17.38 7.07
N GLU A 126 -4.64 18.64 7.02
CA GLU A 126 -4.70 19.46 5.80
C GLU A 126 -3.77 18.93 4.70
N GLU A 127 -2.52 18.60 5.05
CA GLU A 127 -1.55 18.03 4.11
C GLU A 127 -2.02 16.67 3.59
N TYR A 128 -2.53 15.81 4.47
CA TYR A 128 -3.10 14.52 4.07
C TYR A 128 -4.25 14.70 3.07
N ASN A 129 -5.15 15.67 3.32
CA ASN A 129 -6.26 15.96 2.42
C ASN A 129 -5.80 16.50 1.07
N LEU A 130 -4.79 17.38 1.05
CA LEU A 130 -4.20 17.89 -0.19
C LEU A 130 -3.55 16.78 -1.00
N TRP A 131 -2.75 15.92 -0.35
CA TRP A 131 -2.16 14.75 -1.00
C TRP A 131 -3.23 13.84 -1.57
N ARG A 132 -4.25 13.47 -0.77
CA ARG A 132 -5.36 12.62 -1.21
C ARG A 132 -6.11 13.23 -2.39
N ALA A 133 -6.41 14.52 -2.34
CA ALA A 133 -7.07 15.23 -3.43
C ALA A 133 -6.19 15.26 -4.69
N ALA A 134 -4.88 15.44 -4.55
CA ALA A 134 -3.95 15.37 -5.66
C ALA A 134 -3.93 13.99 -6.31
N VAL A 135 -3.90 12.90 -5.52
CA VAL A 135 -3.97 11.53 -6.08
C VAL A 135 -5.25 11.34 -6.88
N ILE A 136 -6.41 11.66 -6.29
CA ILE A 136 -7.73 11.47 -6.90
C ILE A 136 -7.89 12.30 -8.18
N ASN A 137 -7.28 13.49 -8.25
CA ASN A 137 -7.42 14.37 -9.41
C ASN A 137 -6.27 14.27 -10.41
N SER A 138 -5.17 13.57 -10.09
CA SER A 138 -3.98 13.49 -10.97
C SER A 138 -4.23 12.81 -12.32
N ASP A 139 -5.21 11.91 -12.42
CA ASP A 139 -5.62 11.28 -13.69
C ASP A 139 -6.77 12.03 -14.41
N LYS A 140 -7.33 13.08 -13.80
CA LYS A 140 -8.27 13.97 -14.49
C LYS A 140 -7.47 14.98 -15.31
N SER A 141 -7.02 14.56 -16.49
CA SER A 141 -6.65 15.53 -17.52
C SER A 141 -7.90 16.36 -17.87
N PHE A 142 -7.83 17.67 -17.62
CA PHE A 142 -8.81 18.64 -18.11
C PHE A 142 -8.68 18.83 -19.62
#